data_AF-A0A4U0Y429-F1
#
_entry.id   AF-A0A4U0Y429-F1
#
_cell.length_a   1.000
_cell.length_b   1.000
_cell.length_c   1.000
_cell.angle_alpha   90.00
_cell.angle_beta   90.00
_cell.angle_gamma   90.00
#
_symmetry.space_group_name_H-M   'P 1'
#
loop_
_entity.id
_entity.type
_entity.pdbx_description
1 polymer ?
#
loop_
_entity_poly.entity_id
_entity_poly.type
_entity_poly.pdbx_seq_one_letter_code
_entity_poly.pdbx_strand_id
1 'polypeptide(L)'
;MDSILAAKLISISSAFILSGYMLSPSQNTLPLLYPQPASVSTTLFRGVFNRGAALVIPVTALSVAASAYLTYTAPAGSTERRLYAISGAVTFAMLPMTQIVMMPGIHRLMDLSKGDATAQEKAAASGEVLKLLTAWAAQNWVRVGMAGAGGLVGLYAMLAPERAGRISIINYRGQVIYDVFAYYDEEPGIEKKLPPKRLRLGVYWPDIKLRSGAKNIDEAERNVKQILQEAEIAVGYAIQNDIKVFSKGMCDGVEIRDTENASDEDAAATMLLYRAQDSEIEATQGGAEKYFRGAEVVGGDVDFVEYGEDKLEKDPEEEEQAALTAALAAAVMKSELVSLSGAGVFCQQGIAAVRAAKLEAGGKLVLI
;
A
#
# COMPACT_ATOMS: atom_id res chain seq x y z
N MET A 1 -2.13 0.59 18.71
CA MET A 1 -1.68 -0.18 17.52
C MET A 1 -2.54 0.27 16.37
N ASP A 2 -1.94 0.78 15.30
CA ASP A 2 -2.63 1.17 14.06
C ASP A 2 -3.52 0.00 13.55
N SER A 3 -4.77 0.30 13.16
CA SER A 3 -5.73 -0.70 12.69
C SER A 3 -5.29 -1.36 11.39
N ILE A 4 -4.54 -0.65 10.54
CA ILE A 4 -3.98 -1.22 9.30
C ILE A 4 -2.90 -2.24 9.67
N LEU A 5 -1.94 -1.86 10.53
CA LEU A 5 -0.91 -2.78 11.01
C LEU A 5 -1.52 -4.01 11.70
N ALA A 6 -2.54 -3.83 12.53
CA ALA A 6 -3.26 -4.92 13.18
C ALA A 6 -3.89 -5.89 12.15
N ALA A 7 -4.56 -5.35 11.12
CA ALA A 7 -5.15 -6.17 10.08
C ALA A 7 -4.11 -6.90 9.23
N LYS A 8 -2.96 -6.28 8.93
CA LYS A 8 -1.82 -6.93 8.24
C LYS A 8 -1.32 -8.13 9.05
N LEU A 9 -1.08 -7.94 10.35
CA LEU A 9 -0.64 -9.00 11.25
C LEU A 9 -1.67 -10.14 11.33
N ILE A 10 -2.95 -9.83 11.49
CA ILE A 10 -4.02 -10.83 11.58
C ILE A 10 -4.14 -11.62 10.28
N SER A 11 -4.30 -10.93 9.14
CA SER A 11 -4.46 -11.55 7.81
C SER A 11 -3.34 -12.54 7.51
N ILE A 12 -2.08 -12.08 7.62
CA ILE A 12 -0.89 -12.87 7.26
C ILE A 12 -0.67 -14.02 8.25
N SER A 13 -0.70 -13.74 9.55
CA SER A 13 -0.41 -14.75 10.57
C SER A 13 -1.45 -15.86 10.59
N SER A 14 -2.74 -15.50 10.47
CA SER A 14 -3.82 -16.49 10.44
C SER A 14 -3.75 -17.41 9.21
N ALA A 15 -3.36 -16.88 8.04
CA ALA A 15 -3.17 -17.69 6.84
C ALA A 15 -2.03 -18.72 7.00
N PHE A 16 -0.91 -18.32 7.63
CA PHE A 16 0.18 -19.25 7.93
C PHE A 16 -0.18 -20.27 9.02
N ILE A 17 -0.91 -19.85 10.07
CA ILE A 17 -1.45 -20.76 11.10
C ILE A 17 -2.36 -21.81 10.45
N LEU A 18 -3.25 -21.40 9.54
CA LEU A 18 -4.11 -22.33 8.79
C LEU A 18 -3.28 -23.32 7.98
N SER A 19 -2.30 -22.84 7.21
CA SER A 19 -1.42 -23.68 6.40
C SER A 19 -0.69 -24.72 7.26
N GLY A 20 -0.02 -24.29 8.32
CA GLY A 20 0.72 -25.18 9.23
C GLY A 20 -0.18 -26.15 10.00
N TYR A 21 -1.36 -25.69 10.47
CA TYR A 21 -2.30 -26.55 11.16
C TYR A 21 -2.85 -27.64 10.25
N MET A 22 -3.23 -27.30 9.01
CA MET A 22 -3.76 -28.26 8.04
C MET A 22 -2.69 -29.23 7.53
N LEU A 23 -1.42 -28.82 7.51
CA LEU A 23 -0.31 -29.70 7.17
C LEU A 23 -0.18 -30.89 8.14
N SER A 24 -0.39 -30.63 9.43
CA SER A 24 -0.13 -31.61 10.49
C SER A 24 -0.94 -32.92 10.34
N PRO A 25 -2.27 -32.92 10.10
CA PRO A 25 -3.02 -34.14 9.84
C PRO A 25 -2.49 -34.97 8.66
N SER A 26 -2.15 -34.33 7.54
CA SER A 26 -1.67 -35.05 6.34
C SER A 26 -0.26 -35.62 6.53
N GLN A 27 0.62 -34.90 7.22
CA GLN A 27 2.02 -35.28 7.38
C GLN A 27 2.25 -36.22 8.57
N ASN A 28 1.61 -35.93 9.72
CA ASN A 28 1.93 -36.56 10.99
C ASN A 28 0.87 -37.56 11.46
N THR A 29 -0.40 -37.33 11.12
CA THR A 29 -1.51 -38.14 11.66
C THR A 29 -1.93 -39.26 10.71
N LEU A 30 -2.23 -38.94 9.45
CA LEU A 30 -2.79 -39.90 8.50
C LEU A 30 -1.88 -41.08 8.16
N PRO A 31 -0.55 -40.93 7.99
CA PRO A 31 0.33 -42.07 7.75
C PRO A 31 0.25 -43.13 8.85
N LEU A 32 -0.01 -42.72 10.10
CA LEU A 32 -0.18 -43.64 11.22
C LEU A 32 -1.54 -44.37 11.22
N LEU A 33 -2.52 -43.86 10.46
CA LEU A 33 -3.85 -44.47 10.32
C LEU A 33 -3.95 -45.47 9.16
N TYR A 34 -3.02 -45.42 8.19
CA TYR A 34 -3.04 -46.32 7.03
C TYR A 34 -2.95 -47.81 7.37
N PRO A 35 -2.08 -48.26 8.31
CA PRO A 35 -2.01 -49.68 8.66
C PRO A 35 -3.09 -50.11 9.67
N GLN A 36 -3.90 -49.18 10.17
CA GLN A 36 -4.86 -49.47 11.24
C GLN A 36 -6.14 -50.11 10.69
N PRO A 37 -6.86 -50.92 11.49
CA PRO A 37 -8.17 -51.44 11.10
C PRO A 37 -9.16 -50.33 10.77
N ALA A 38 -10.07 -50.60 9.82
CA ALA A 38 -11.07 -49.63 9.36
C ALA A 38 -11.89 -49.01 10.50
N SER A 39 -12.24 -49.79 11.53
CA SER A 39 -12.96 -49.35 12.72
C SER A 39 -12.22 -48.27 13.51
N VAL A 40 -10.90 -48.37 13.58
CA VAL A 40 -10.02 -47.44 14.28
C VAL A 40 -9.74 -46.21 13.41
N SER A 41 -9.32 -46.41 12.15
CA SER A 41 -8.92 -45.30 11.26
C SER A 41 -10.06 -44.34 10.99
N THR A 42 -11.26 -44.84 10.71
CA THR A 42 -12.43 -44.01 10.40
C THR A 42 -12.93 -43.24 11.63
N THR A 43 -12.87 -43.85 12.81
CA THR A 43 -13.23 -43.19 14.08
C THR A 43 -12.25 -42.07 14.44
N LEU A 44 -10.95 -42.33 14.32
CA LEU A 44 -9.92 -41.32 14.55
C LEU A 44 -10.00 -40.19 13.53
N PHE A 45 -10.19 -40.51 12.25
CA PHE A 45 -10.39 -39.53 11.20
C PHE A 45 -11.59 -38.61 11.49
N ARG A 46 -12.73 -39.15 11.91
CA ARG A 46 -13.89 -38.36 12.34
C ARG A 46 -13.54 -37.35 13.42
N GLY A 47 -12.79 -37.80 14.44
CA GLY A 47 -12.33 -36.94 15.53
C GLY A 47 -11.39 -35.82 15.06
N VAL A 48 -10.44 -36.15 14.18
CA VAL A 48 -9.49 -35.18 13.60
C VAL A 48 -10.22 -34.14 12.75
N PHE A 49 -11.11 -34.59 11.86
CA PHE A 49 -11.84 -33.69 10.96
C PHE A 49 -12.75 -32.72 11.71
N ASN A 50 -13.55 -33.22 12.66
CA ASN A 50 -14.51 -32.38 13.39
C ASN A 50 -13.80 -31.34 14.28
N ARG A 51 -12.72 -31.74 14.97
CA ARG A 51 -11.91 -30.80 15.76
C ARG A 51 -11.16 -29.81 14.89
N GLY A 52 -10.66 -30.26 13.74
CA GLY A 52 -10.01 -29.40 12.76
C GLY A 52 -10.95 -28.33 12.22
N ALA A 53 -12.19 -28.70 11.86
CA ALA A 53 -13.19 -27.76 11.37
C ALA A 53 -13.51 -26.65 12.38
N ALA A 54 -13.53 -26.97 13.68
CA ALA A 54 -13.78 -26.00 14.75
C ALA A 54 -12.69 -24.92 14.86
N LEU A 55 -11.47 -25.18 14.40
CA LEU A 55 -10.40 -24.18 14.31
C LEU A 55 -10.34 -23.53 12.93
N VAL A 56 -10.38 -24.33 11.87
CA VAL A 56 -10.16 -23.86 10.49
C VAL A 56 -11.22 -22.85 10.07
N ILE A 57 -12.49 -23.08 10.39
CA ILE A 57 -13.57 -22.18 9.94
C ILE A 57 -13.45 -20.78 10.59
N PRO A 58 -13.35 -20.62 11.93
CA PRO A 58 -13.20 -19.31 12.53
C PRO A 58 -11.92 -18.57 12.11
N VAL A 59 -10.79 -19.28 12.02
CA VAL A 59 -9.51 -18.65 11.64
C VAL A 59 -9.52 -18.23 10.17
N THR A 60 -10.18 -19.00 9.29
CA THR A 60 -10.39 -18.60 7.89
C THR A 60 -11.26 -17.34 7.82
N ALA A 61 -12.37 -17.29 8.56
CA ALA A 61 -13.23 -16.11 8.60
C ALA A 61 -12.47 -14.87 9.09
N LEU A 62 -11.66 -15.01 10.14
CA LEU A 62 -10.82 -13.95 10.66
C LEU A 62 -9.79 -13.45 9.62
N SER A 63 -9.09 -14.37 8.95
CA SER A 63 -8.10 -14.06 7.92
C SER A 63 -8.72 -13.32 6.73
N VAL A 64 -9.86 -13.81 6.25
CA VAL A 64 -10.60 -13.23 5.13
C VAL A 64 -11.16 -11.86 5.49
N ALA A 65 -11.72 -11.69 6.68
CA ALA A 65 -12.23 -10.40 7.16
C ALA A 65 -11.12 -9.35 7.26
N ALA A 66 -9.95 -9.72 7.81
CA ALA A 66 -8.80 -8.82 7.87
C ALA A 66 -8.29 -8.44 6.48
N SER A 67 -8.22 -9.40 5.56
CA SER A 67 -7.81 -9.15 4.16
C SER A 67 -8.82 -8.27 3.41
N ALA A 68 -10.11 -8.46 3.66
CA ALA A 68 -11.18 -7.63 3.10
C ALA A 68 -11.12 -6.20 3.64
N TYR A 69 -10.84 -6.02 4.94
CA TYR A 69 -10.60 -4.70 5.53
C TYR A 69 -9.42 -3.98 4.86
N LEU A 70 -8.27 -4.66 4.71
CA LEU A 70 -7.10 -4.10 4.01
C LEU A 70 -7.40 -3.76 2.54
N THR A 71 -8.20 -4.58 1.87
CA THR A 71 -8.66 -4.31 0.50
C THR A 71 -9.57 -3.08 0.43
N TYR A 72 -10.37 -2.84 1.46
CA TYR A 72 -11.29 -1.72 1.54
C TYR A 72 -10.55 -0.41 1.85
N THR A 73 -9.59 -0.43 2.78
CA THR A 73 -8.84 0.76 3.18
C THR A 73 -7.76 1.16 2.17
N ALA A 74 -7.22 0.21 1.40
CA ALA A 74 -6.23 0.50 0.38
C ALA A 74 -6.81 1.38 -0.76
N PRO A 75 -6.00 2.30 -1.34
CA PRO A 75 -6.45 3.18 -2.41
C PRO A 75 -7.04 2.42 -3.61
N ALA A 76 -8.15 2.92 -4.15
CA ALA A 76 -8.81 2.31 -5.30
C ALA A 76 -7.87 2.21 -6.51
N GLY A 77 -7.64 1.00 -7.02
CA GLY A 77 -6.75 0.75 -8.15
C GLY A 77 -5.30 0.45 -7.77
N SER A 78 -4.94 0.54 -6.48
CA SER A 78 -3.58 0.20 -6.03
C SER A 78 -3.26 -1.29 -6.22
N THR A 79 -1.97 -1.59 -6.35
CA THR A 79 -1.49 -2.97 -6.36
C THR A 79 -1.70 -3.64 -5.00
N GLU A 80 -1.49 -2.92 -3.89
CA GLU A 80 -1.77 -3.40 -2.53
C GLU A 80 -3.22 -3.88 -2.38
N ARG A 81 -4.19 -3.09 -2.87
CA ARG A 81 -5.62 -3.46 -2.86
C ARG A 81 -5.88 -4.78 -3.59
N ARG A 82 -5.28 -4.95 -4.77
CA ARG A 82 -5.44 -6.17 -5.57
C ARG A 82 -4.80 -7.38 -4.88
N LEU A 83 -3.63 -7.19 -4.27
CA LEU A 83 -2.92 -8.27 -3.58
C LEU A 83 -3.66 -8.71 -2.32
N TYR A 84 -4.18 -7.80 -1.49
CA TYR A 84 -4.99 -8.20 -0.34
C TYR A 84 -6.32 -8.83 -0.75
N ALA A 85 -6.92 -8.40 -1.87
CA ALA A 85 -8.10 -9.05 -2.42
C ALA A 85 -7.79 -10.50 -2.85
N ILE A 86 -6.67 -10.72 -3.54
CA ILE A 86 -6.20 -12.05 -3.96
C ILE A 86 -5.88 -12.92 -2.73
N SER A 87 -5.18 -12.37 -1.74
CA SER A 87 -4.86 -13.06 -0.48
C SER A 87 -6.13 -13.60 0.20
N GLY A 88 -7.13 -12.72 0.39
CA GLY A 88 -8.41 -13.08 0.97
C GLY A 88 -9.18 -14.08 0.11
N ALA A 89 -9.23 -13.89 -1.20
CA ALA A 89 -9.96 -14.75 -2.12
C ALA A 89 -9.38 -16.17 -2.19
N VAL A 90 -8.05 -16.32 -2.27
CA VAL A 90 -7.38 -17.63 -2.28
C VAL A 90 -7.58 -18.36 -0.95
N THR A 91 -7.46 -17.64 0.17
CA THR A 91 -7.71 -18.21 1.51
C THR A 91 -9.17 -18.65 1.66
N PHE A 92 -10.12 -17.84 1.17
CA PHE A 92 -11.55 -18.17 1.19
C PHE A 92 -11.89 -19.36 0.29
N ALA A 93 -11.31 -19.45 -0.92
CA ALA A 93 -11.62 -20.47 -1.93
C ALA A 93 -11.38 -21.92 -1.45
N MET A 94 -10.61 -22.09 -0.38
CA MET A 94 -10.44 -23.36 0.32
C MET A 94 -11.77 -23.95 0.84
N LEU A 95 -12.70 -23.12 1.31
CA LEU A 95 -13.99 -23.55 1.86
C LEU A 95 -14.90 -24.18 0.79
N PRO A 96 -15.20 -23.51 -0.35
CA PRO A 96 -15.97 -24.13 -1.42
C PRO A 96 -15.25 -25.34 -2.03
N MET A 97 -13.92 -25.33 -2.14
CA MET A 97 -13.16 -26.51 -2.56
C MET A 97 -13.40 -27.70 -1.62
N THR A 98 -13.36 -27.47 -0.30
CA THR A 98 -13.67 -28.51 0.69
C THR A 98 -15.08 -29.05 0.47
N GLN A 99 -16.08 -28.17 0.32
CA GLN A 99 -17.48 -28.56 0.14
C GLN A 99 -17.74 -29.35 -1.15
N ILE A 100 -17.13 -28.96 -2.27
CA ILE A 100 -17.39 -29.58 -3.57
C ILE A 100 -16.55 -30.84 -3.78
N VAL A 101 -15.25 -30.79 -3.44
CA VAL A 101 -14.28 -31.83 -3.82
C VAL A 101 -14.06 -32.85 -2.72
N MET A 102 -14.02 -32.40 -1.46
CA MET A 102 -13.60 -33.26 -0.34
C MET A 102 -14.79 -33.91 0.40
N MET A 103 -15.91 -33.19 0.51
CA MET A 103 -17.04 -33.66 1.33
C MET A 103 -17.62 -35.02 0.94
N PRO A 104 -17.70 -35.43 -0.35
CA PRO A 104 -18.18 -36.77 -0.69
C PRO A 104 -17.35 -37.89 -0.04
N GLY A 105 -16.01 -37.78 -0.10
CA GLY A 105 -15.10 -38.74 0.53
C GLY A 105 -15.13 -38.67 2.06
N ILE A 106 -15.24 -37.46 2.61
CA ILE A 106 -15.38 -37.23 4.05
C ILE A 106 -16.66 -37.89 4.55
N HIS A 107 -17.81 -37.64 3.93
CA HIS A 107 -19.08 -38.26 4.30
C HIS A 107 -19.00 -39.78 4.27
N ARG A 108 -18.37 -40.37 3.24
CA ARG A 108 -18.18 -41.82 3.19
C ARG A 108 -17.35 -42.35 4.36
N LEU A 109 -16.27 -41.66 4.75
CA LEU A 109 -15.49 -42.01 5.94
C LEU A 109 -16.30 -41.84 7.24
N MET A 110 -17.15 -40.82 7.32
CA MET A 110 -18.04 -40.59 8.46
C MET A 110 -19.10 -41.67 8.59
N ASP A 111 -19.68 -42.13 7.49
CA ASP A 111 -20.67 -43.19 7.47
C ASP A 111 -20.04 -44.52 7.91
N LEU A 112 -18.85 -44.85 7.40
CA LEU A 112 -18.10 -46.03 7.84
C LEU A 112 -17.75 -45.98 9.34
N SER A 113 -17.48 -44.79 9.90
CA SER A 113 -17.23 -44.62 11.34
C SER A 113 -18.46 -44.83 12.23
N LYS A 114 -19.67 -44.83 11.64
CA LYS A 114 -20.95 -45.06 12.32
C LYS A 114 -21.56 -46.42 11.98
N GLY A 115 -21.08 -47.06 10.91
CA GLY A 115 -21.58 -48.33 10.40
C GLY A 115 -21.28 -49.50 11.33
N ASP A 116 -21.93 -50.63 11.03
CA ASP A 116 -21.73 -51.90 11.70
C ASP A 116 -20.42 -52.59 11.27
N ALA A 117 -20.03 -53.63 12.02
CA ALA A 117 -18.80 -54.38 11.76
C ALA A 117 -18.75 -54.93 10.32
N THR A 118 -19.89 -55.38 9.78
CA THR A 118 -20.02 -55.91 8.42
C THR A 118 -19.65 -54.88 7.35
N ALA A 119 -20.13 -53.63 7.47
CA ALA A 119 -19.80 -52.57 6.54
C ALA A 119 -18.30 -52.20 6.61
N GLN A 120 -17.73 -52.19 7.81
CA GLN A 120 -16.31 -51.90 8.03
C GLN A 120 -15.39 -53.00 7.50
N GLU A 121 -15.75 -54.28 7.69
CA GLU A 121 -15.02 -55.42 7.14
C GLU A 121 -15.02 -55.40 5.61
N LYS A 122 -16.17 -55.11 5.00
CA LYS A 122 -16.26 -54.99 3.54
C LYS A 122 -15.42 -53.83 2.98
N ALA A 123 -15.42 -52.69 3.67
CA ALA A 123 -14.60 -51.53 3.31
C ALA A 123 -13.09 -51.80 3.51
N ALA A 124 -12.73 -52.58 4.55
CA ALA A 124 -11.37 -53.02 4.79
C ALA A 124 -10.88 -53.99 3.70
N ALA A 125 -11.68 -55.01 3.38
CA ALA A 125 -11.35 -56.02 2.36
C ALA A 125 -11.16 -55.42 0.96
N SER A 126 -11.88 -54.34 0.65
CA SER A 126 -11.76 -53.63 -0.63
C SER A 126 -10.65 -52.57 -0.68
N GLY A 127 -9.99 -52.28 0.45
CA GLY A 127 -9.02 -51.18 0.55
C GLY A 127 -9.64 -49.78 0.43
N GLU A 128 -10.97 -49.68 0.53
CA GLU A 128 -11.73 -48.43 0.36
C GLU A 128 -11.26 -47.35 1.34
N VAL A 129 -11.08 -47.71 2.62
CA VAL A 129 -10.66 -46.77 3.66
C VAL A 129 -9.29 -46.17 3.35
N LEU A 130 -8.31 -46.99 2.95
CA LEU A 130 -6.98 -46.50 2.59
C LEU A 130 -7.05 -45.53 1.40
N LYS A 131 -7.84 -45.87 0.38
CA LYS A 131 -8.04 -45.00 -0.80
C LYS A 131 -8.67 -43.67 -0.40
N LEU A 132 -9.67 -43.67 0.48
CA LEU A 132 -10.33 -42.45 0.94
C LEU A 132 -9.41 -41.57 1.80
N LEU A 133 -8.64 -42.17 2.71
CA LEU A 133 -7.70 -41.45 3.57
C LEU A 133 -6.55 -40.84 2.76
N THR A 134 -6.00 -41.57 1.79
CA THR A 134 -4.94 -41.05 0.90
C THR A 134 -5.45 -39.97 -0.04
N ALA A 135 -6.66 -40.12 -0.59
CA ALA A 135 -7.31 -39.08 -1.38
C ALA A 135 -7.55 -37.80 -0.56
N TRP A 136 -8.06 -37.93 0.66
CA TRP A 136 -8.23 -36.78 1.56
C TRP A 136 -6.89 -36.13 1.88
N ALA A 137 -5.84 -36.90 2.13
CA ALA A 137 -4.51 -36.37 2.41
C ALA A 137 -3.99 -35.49 1.25
N ALA A 138 -4.11 -36.00 0.01
CA ALA A 138 -3.72 -35.29 -1.21
C ALA A 138 -4.55 -34.01 -1.42
N GLN A 139 -5.87 -34.09 -1.22
CA GLN A 139 -6.75 -32.92 -1.31
C GLN A 139 -6.45 -31.88 -0.22
N ASN A 140 -6.11 -32.32 0.99
CA ASN A 140 -5.77 -31.43 2.08
C ASN A 140 -4.43 -30.69 1.84
N TRP A 141 -3.47 -31.29 1.13
CA TRP A 141 -2.27 -30.59 0.68
C TRP A 141 -2.58 -29.41 -0.25
N VAL A 142 -3.63 -29.51 -1.08
CA VAL A 142 -4.09 -28.37 -1.88
C VAL A 142 -4.54 -27.23 -0.97
N ARG A 143 -5.27 -27.53 0.11
CA ARG A 143 -5.71 -26.53 1.10
C ARG A 143 -4.53 -25.87 1.82
N VAL A 144 -3.52 -26.64 2.19
CA VAL A 144 -2.25 -26.14 2.75
C VAL A 144 -1.60 -25.16 1.78
N GLY A 145 -1.48 -25.55 0.50
CA GLY A 145 -0.95 -24.70 -0.56
C GLY A 145 -1.73 -23.41 -0.73
N MET A 146 -3.06 -23.46 -0.74
CA MET A 146 -3.92 -22.28 -0.87
C MET A 146 -3.75 -21.31 0.31
N ALA A 147 -3.84 -21.79 1.55
CA ALA A 147 -3.65 -20.93 2.72
C ALA A 147 -2.23 -20.35 2.79
N GLY A 148 -1.20 -21.16 2.47
CA GLY A 148 0.17 -20.70 2.39
C GLY A 148 0.38 -19.64 1.30
N ALA A 149 -0.20 -19.84 0.12
CA ALA A 149 -0.15 -18.86 -0.97
C ALA A 149 -0.86 -17.55 -0.60
N GLY A 150 -2.01 -17.62 0.07
CA GLY A 150 -2.70 -16.44 0.62
C GLY A 150 -1.79 -15.65 1.57
N GLY A 151 -1.17 -16.33 2.54
CA GLY A 151 -0.21 -15.71 3.46
C GLY A 151 0.99 -15.08 2.75
N LEU A 152 1.57 -15.75 1.76
CA LEU A 152 2.69 -15.22 0.96
C LEU A 152 2.30 -13.99 0.13
N VAL A 153 1.12 -13.99 -0.49
CA VAL A 153 0.60 -12.84 -1.24
C VAL A 153 0.35 -11.65 -0.31
N GLY A 154 -0.25 -11.88 0.86
CA GLY A 154 -0.45 -10.84 1.87
C GLY A 154 0.86 -10.26 2.41
N LEU A 155 1.86 -11.12 2.63
CA LEU A 155 3.21 -10.70 3.03
C LEU A 155 3.89 -9.89 1.92
N TYR A 156 3.78 -10.33 0.67
CA TYR A 156 4.31 -9.58 -0.47
C TYR A 156 3.65 -8.20 -0.60
N ALA A 157 2.33 -8.10 -0.38
CA ALA A 157 1.62 -6.82 -0.36
C ALA A 157 2.15 -5.88 0.74
N MET A 158 2.48 -6.43 1.92
CA MET A 158 3.06 -5.67 3.02
C MET A 158 4.48 -5.18 2.73
N LEU A 159 5.26 -5.95 1.96
CA LEU A 159 6.66 -5.66 1.65
C LEU A 159 6.85 -4.92 0.32
N ALA A 160 5.79 -4.71 -0.46
CA ALA A 160 5.90 -4.05 -1.77
C ALA A 160 6.47 -2.63 -1.59
N PRO A 161 7.60 -2.30 -2.24
CA PRO A 161 8.27 -1.03 -2.02
C PRO A 161 7.46 0.11 -2.62
N GLU A 162 7.07 1.06 -1.78
CA GLU A 162 6.66 2.39 -2.23
C GLU A 162 7.91 3.17 -2.66
N ARG A 163 7.75 4.02 -3.68
CA ARG A 163 8.84 4.77 -4.28
C ARG A 163 8.46 6.25 -4.27
N ALA A 164 9.43 7.11 -3.97
CA ALA A 164 9.23 8.56 -4.00
C ALA A 164 8.79 9.01 -5.40
N GLY A 165 7.71 9.79 -5.50
CA GLY A 165 7.21 10.34 -6.77
C GLY A 165 7.66 11.79 -7.01
N ARG A 166 7.58 12.62 -5.97
CA ARG A 166 8.06 14.00 -5.92
C ARG A 166 8.76 14.20 -4.58
N ILE A 167 9.85 14.96 -4.60
CA ILE A 167 10.63 15.28 -3.41
C ILE A 167 10.67 16.79 -3.34
N SER A 168 10.03 17.35 -2.32
CA SER A 168 10.08 18.77 -2.01
C SER A 168 10.69 18.96 -0.62
N ILE A 169 11.68 19.85 -0.52
CA ILE A 169 12.35 20.22 0.71
C ILE A 169 12.33 21.73 0.80
N ILE A 170 11.85 22.22 1.94
CA ILE A 170 11.83 23.64 2.28
C ILE A 170 12.78 23.92 3.43
N ASN A 171 13.36 25.12 3.44
CA ASN A 171 14.12 25.59 4.58
C ASN A 171 13.20 26.20 5.66
N TYR A 172 13.74 26.49 6.83
CA TYR A 172 13.03 27.15 7.93
C TYR A 172 12.41 28.52 7.60
N ARG A 173 12.80 29.15 6.49
CA ARG A 173 12.21 30.41 6.01
C ARG A 173 11.02 30.17 5.07
N GLY A 174 10.60 28.92 4.87
CA GLY A 174 9.54 28.55 3.93
C GLY A 174 9.96 28.65 2.46
N GLN A 175 11.26 28.66 2.16
CA GLN A 175 11.73 28.70 0.78
C GLN A 175 12.02 27.29 0.29
N VAL A 176 11.52 26.96 -0.91
CA VAL A 176 11.85 25.71 -1.60
C VAL A 176 13.33 25.71 -1.96
N ILE A 177 14.09 24.80 -1.35
CA ILE A 177 15.50 24.61 -1.66
C ILE A 177 15.73 23.42 -2.61
N TYR A 178 14.76 22.51 -2.68
CA TYR A 178 14.80 21.37 -3.58
C TYR A 178 13.39 20.89 -3.91
N ASP A 179 12.98 20.91 -5.17
CA ASP A 179 11.68 20.38 -5.61
C ASP A 179 11.86 19.69 -6.96
N VAL A 180 11.76 18.37 -6.97
CA VAL A 180 11.97 17.55 -8.17
C VAL A 180 11.00 16.37 -8.22
N PHE A 181 10.62 15.99 -9.44
CA PHE A 181 9.99 14.70 -9.70
C PHE A 181 11.05 13.61 -9.84
N ALA A 182 10.79 12.45 -9.25
CA ALA A 182 11.69 11.30 -9.31
C ALA A 182 11.40 10.44 -10.55
N TYR A 183 12.42 10.22 -11.36
CA TYR A 183 12.44 9.30 -12.48
C TYR A 183 13.15 8.01 -12.07
N TYR A 184 12.55 6.88 -12.44
CA TYR A 184 13.14 5.56 -12.31
C TYR A 184 13.36 4.98 -13.70
N ASP A 185 14.44 4.23 -13.90
CA ASP A 185 14.65 3.46 -15.12
C ASP A 185 13.62 2.34 -15.28
N GLU A 186 13.41 1.86 -16.50
CA GLU A 186 12.52 0.70 -16.73
C GLU A 186 13.18 -0.57 -16.19
N GLU A 187 12.55 -1.19 -15.20
CA GLU A 187 13.03 -2.43 -14.60
C GLU A 187 12.22 -3.61 -15.17
N PRO A 188 12.88 -4.68 -15.67
CA PRO A 188 12.17 -5.83 -16.22
C PRO A 188 11.20 -6.44 -15.21
N GLY A 189 9.91 -6.52 -15.59
CA GLY A 189 8.86 -7.13 -14.76
C GLY A 189 8.22 -6.20 -13.71
N ILE A 190 8.61 -4.92 -13.66
CA ILE A 190 8.04 -3.95 -12.71
C ILE A 190 7.18 -2.93 -13.47
N GLU A 191 5.87 -2.99 -13.24
CA GLU A 191 4.90 -2.03 -13.77
C GLU A 191 4.79 -0.83 -12.81
N LYS A 192 5.23 0.36 -13.25
CA LYS A 192 5.07 1.60 -12.50
C LYS A 192 3.60 2.03 -12.52
N LYS A 193 3.07 2.47 -11.38
CA LYS A 193 1.72 3.05 -11.29
C LYS A 193 1.74 4.33 -10.48
N LEU A 194 1.06 5.33 -11.00
CA LEU A 194 0.78 6.55 -10.26
C LEU A 194 -0.35 6.35 -9.25
N PRO A 195 -0.39 7.18 -8.20
CA PRO A 195 -1.52 7.19 -7.29
C PRO A 195 -2.84 7.55 -8.02
N PRO A 196 -3.99 7.15 -7.47
CA PRO A 196 -5.29 7.47 -8.04
C PRO A 196 -5.49 8.99 -8.14
N LYS A 197 -5.93 9.49 -9.32
CA LYS A 197 -6.13 10.94 -9.58
C LYS A 197 -6.99 11.66 -8.53
N ARG A 198 -7.95 10.95 -7.91
CA ARG A 198 -8.83 11.48 -6.85
C ARG A 198 -8.08 11.95 -5.60
N LEU A 199 -6.87 11.45 -5.34
CA LEU A 199 -6.08 11.83 -4.17
C LEU A 199 -5.31 13.15 -4.38
N ARG A 200 -5.31 13.71 -5.60
CA ARG A 200 -4.66 14.98 -5.93
C ARG A 200 -3.25 15.13 -5.35
N LEU A 201 -2.44 14.07 -5.41
CA LEU A 201 -1.07 14.06 -4.87
C LEU A 201 -0.04 14.82 -5.72
N GLY A 202 -0.47 15.65 -6.67
CA GLY A 202 0.42 16.50 -7.47
C GLY A 202 1.45 15.81 -8.36
N VAL A 203 1.36 14.49 -8.60
CA VAL A 203 2.30 13.75 -9.46
C VAL A 203 1.57 13.10 -10.65
N TYR A 204 1.92 13.51 -11.86
CA TYR A 204 1.36 13.00 -13.10
C TYR A 204 2.40 12.31 -13.98
N TRP A 205 1.91 11.52 -14.95
CA TRP A 205 2.77 10.76 -15.87
C TRP A 205 3.70 11.64 -16.71
N PRO A 206 3.31 12.86 -17.12
CA PRO A 206 4.24 13.79 -17.75
C PRO A 206 5.37 14.22 -16.83
N ASP A 207 5.12 14.43 -15.54
CA ASP A 207 6.05 15.06 -14.61
C ASP A 207 7.22 14.15 -14.28
N ILE A 208 6.97 12.84 -14.17
CA ILE A 208 8.00 11.84 -13.85
C ILE A 208 8.86 11.44 -15.05
N LYS A 209 8.86 12.19 -16.15
CA LYS A 209 9.70 11.91 -17.33
C LYS A 209 10.94 12.81 -17.32
N LEU A 210 12.10 12.25 -17.66
CA LEU A 210 13.35 13.02 -17.77
C LEU A 210 13.21 14.27 -18.65
N ARG A 211 12.49 14.17 -19.78
CA ARG A 211 12.24 15.30 -20.69
C ARG A 211 11.44 16.46 -20.09
N SER A 212 10.73 16.20 -19.00
CA SER A 212 9.91 17.19 -18.29
C SER A 212 10.65 17.80 -17.09
N GLY A 213 11.94 17.48 -16.91
CA GLY A 213 12.76 17.96 -15.80
C GLY A 213 12.83 17.00 -14.61
N ALA A 214 12.23 15.82 -14.68
CA ALA A 214 12.41 14.79 -13.65
C ALA A 214 13.88 14.40 -13.51
N LYS A 215 14.30 14.07 -12.30
CA LYS A 215 15.66 13.64 -11.98
C LYS A 215 15.70 12.14 -11.76
N ASN A 216 16.75 11.48 -12.26
CA ASN A 216 16.97 10.08 -11.93
C ASN A 216 17.06 9.93 -10.40
N ILE A 217 16.41 8.91 -9.83
CA ILE A 217 16.32 8.71 -8.39
C ILE A 217 17.70 8.70 -7.71
N ASP A 218 18.74 8.12 -8.34
CA ASP A 218 20.09 8.09 -7.77
C ASP A 218 20.72 9.49 -7.68
N GLU A 219 20.39 10.38 -8.63
CA GLU A 219 20.77 11.80 -8.55
C GLU A 219 19.96 12.52 -7.47
N ALA A 220 18.65 12.25 -7.44
CA ALA A 220 17.76 12.90 -6.49
C ALA A 220 18.13 12.55 -5.04
N GLU A 221 18.35 11.28 -4.72
CA GLU A 221 18.76 10.84 -3.39
C GLU A 221 20.13 11.37 -2.98
N ARG A 222 21.09 11.47 -3.91
CA ARG A 222 22.39 12.09 -3.62
C ARG A 222 22.25 13.56 -3.22
N ASN A 223 21.41 14.31 -3.93
CA ASN A 223 21.14 15.71 -3.62
C ASN A 223 20.44 15.86 -2.26
N VAL A 224 19.40 15.05 -2.02
CA VAL A 224 18.69 15.02 -0.73
C VAL A 224 19.66 14.69 0.41
N LYS A 225 20.49 13.65 0.25
CA LYS A 225 21.49 13.28 1.24
C LYS A 225 22.47 14.40 1.53
N GLN A 226 22.93 15.12 0.51
CA GLN A 226 23.82 16.27 0.70
C GLN A 226 23.12 17.40 1.46
N ILE A 227 21.86 17.70 1.13
CA ILE A 227 21.05 18.70 1.83
C ILE A 227 20.87 18.31 3.30
N LEU A 228 20.51 17.06 3.56
CA LEU A 228 20.33 16.51 4.90
C LEU A 228 21.63 16.54 5.71
N GLN A 229 22.77 16.21 5.12
CA GLN A 229 24.08 16.30 5.79
C GLN A 229 24.49 17.73 6.18
N GLU A 230 24.00 18.73 5.45
CA GLU A 230 24.21 20.13 5.80
C GLU A 230 23.23 20.62 6.88
N ALA A 231 22.09 19.94 7.04
CA ALA A 231 21.06 20.19 8.04
C ALA A 231 21.38 19.58 9.41
N GLU A 232 20.97 20.27 10.47
CA GLU A 232 21.04 19.72 11.83
C GLU A 232 19.78 18.91 12.16
N ILE A 233 18.62 19.41 11.70
CA ILE A 233 17.30 18.84 11.99
C ILE A 233 16.48 18.81 10.70
N ALA A 234 15.84 17.68 10.44
CA ALA A 234 14.79 17.55 9.44
C ALA A 234 13.45 17.28 10.14
N VAL A 235 12.47 18.13 9.84
CA VAL A 235 11.12 18.09 10.37
C VAL A 235 10.19 17.60 9.26
N GLY A 236 9.13 16.89 9.61
CA GLY A 236 8.08 16.54 8.66
C GLY A 236 6.92 15.81 9.33
N TYR A 237 5.77 15.79 8.66
CA TYR A 237 4.58 15.10 9.15
C TYR A 237 4.60 13.63 8.74
N ALA A 238 4.63 12.71 9.72
CA ALA A 238 4.77 11.28 9.48
C ALA A 238 6.03 10.92 8.66
N ILE A 239 7.10 11.73 8.82
CA ILE A 239 8.33 11.70 8.03
C ILE A 239 9.00 10.33 7.99
N GLN A 240 8.74 9.47 8.98
CA GLN A 240 9.24 8.10 9.00
C GLN A 240 8.72 7.26 7.83
N ASN A 241 7.55 7.57 7.27
CA ASN A 241 7.05 6.89 6.07
C ASN A 241 7.75 7.39 4.81
N ASP A 242 8.02 8.69 4.71
CA ASP A 242 8.78 9.27 3.61
C ASP A 242 10.23 8.77 3.58
N ILE A 243 10.87 8.61 4.75
CA ILE A 243 12.24 8.09 4.82
C ILE A 243 12.33 6.64 4.31
N LYS A 244 11.28 5.83 4.46
CA LYS A 244 11.27 4.42 4.04
C LYS A 244 11.32 4.24 2.53
N VAL A 245 10.88 5.23 1.75
CA VAL A 245 10.88 5.13 0.27
C VAL A 245 12.27 5.42 -0.33
N PHE A 246 13.22 5.83 0.50
CA PHE A 246 14.58 6.14 0.11
C PHE A 246 15.57 5.02 0.45
N SER A 247 16.75 5.06 -0.16
CA SER A 247 17.85 4.14 0.15
C SER A 247 18.29 4.21 1.61
N LYS A 248 18.74 3.05 2.14
CA LYS A 248 19.21 2.93 3.52
C LYS A 248 20.35 3.90 3.81
N GLY A 249 20.29 4.55 4.98
CA GLY A 249 21.31 5.48 5.44
C GLY A 249 21.26 6.86 4.77
N MET A 250 20.12 7.22 4.17
CA MET A 250 19.89 8.59 3.67
C MET A 250 19.95 9.63 4.79
N CYS A 251 19.33 9.34 5.94
CA CYS A 251 19.19 10.28 7.06
C CYS A 251 20.20 10.04 8.19
N ASP A 252 21.26 9.28 7.94
CA ASP A 252 22.27 8.98 8.96
C ASP A 252 22.95 10.27 9.44
N GLY A 253 22.91 10.52 10.76
CA GLY A 253 23.53 11.68 11.38
C GLY A 253 22.67 12.95 11.43
N VAL A 254 21.40 12.88 11.03
CA VAL A 254 20.45 14.00 11.08
C VAL A 254 19.41 13.75 12.16
N GLU A 255 19.09 14.76 12.98
CA GLU A 255 17.99 14.68 13.94
C GLU A 255 16.67 14.75 13.17
N ILE A 256 15.85 13.70 13.26
CA ILE A 256 14.52 13.65 12.63
C ILE A 256 13.45 13.99 13.66
N ARG A 257 12.64 15.01 13.37
CA ARG A 257 11.47 15.39 14.17
C ARG A 257 10.20 15.08 13.41
N ASP A 258 9.47 14.09 13.91
CA ASP A 258 8.17 13.71 13.38
C ASP A 258 7.07 14.53 14.06
N THR A 259 6.38 15.37 13.30
CA THR A 259 5.33 16.23 13.84
C THR A 259 4.02 15.49 14.07
N GLU A 260 3.88 14.22 13.66
CA GLU A 260 2.73 13.38 14.06
C GLU A 260 2.71 13.15 15.58
N ASN A 261 3.87 13.23 16.24
CA ASN A 261 4.02 13.02 17.68
C ASN A 261 4.37 14.31 18.46
N ALA A 262 4.37 15.47 17.79
CA ALA A 262 4.68 16.76 18.41
C ALA A 262 3.42 17.47 18.91
N SER A 263 3.55 18.34 19.91
CA SER A 263 2.46 19.18 20.41
C SER A 263 1.92 20.12 19.32
N ASP A 264 0.61 20.40 19.38
CA ASP A 264 -0.25 20.97 18.32
C ASP A 264 0.28 22.23 17.58
N GLU A 265 1.17 23.03 18.17
CA GLU A 265 1.66 24.28 17.57
C GLU A 265 2.71 24.07 16.46
N ASP A 266 3.68 23.16 16.64
CA ASP A 266 4.76 22.92 15.66
C ASP A 266 4.23 22.16 14.43
N ALA A 267 3.27 21.26 14.64
CA ALA A 267 2.57 20.55 13.56
C ALA A 267 1.68 21.49 12.74
N ALA A 268 0.98 22.44 13.39
CA ALA A 268 0.14 23.42 12.72
C ALA A 268 0.97 24.40 11.88
N ALA A 269 2.11 24.88 12.38
CA ALA A 269 3.00 25.78 11.63
C ALA A 269 3.60 25.10 10.39
N THR A 270 4.04 23.86 10.53
CA THR A 270 4.58 23.03 9.43
C THR A 270 3.52 22.81 8.34
N MET A 271 2.30 22.44 8.73
CA MET A 271 1.20 22.22 7.80
C MET A 271 0.69 23.50 7.13
N LEU A 272 0.73 24.64 7.82
CA LEU A 272 0.35 25.94 7.25
C LEU A 272 1.36 26.41 6.19
N LEU A 273 2.67 26.23 6.45
CA LEU A 273 3.72 26.51 5.47
C LEU A 273 3.56 25.62 4.23
N TYR A 274 3.35 24.31 4.43
CA TYR A 274 3.16 23.37 3.32
C TYR A 274 1.94 23.73 2.45
N ARG A 275 0.77 23.99 3.06
CA ARG A 275 -0.48 24.28 2.33
C ARG A 275 -0.46 25.60 1.57
N ALA A 276 0.11 26.65 2.17
CA ALA A 276 0.22 27.94 1.51
C ALA A 276 1.07 27.82 0.24
N GLN A 277 2.12 27.01 0.29
CA GLN A 277 3.08 26.87 -0.79
C GLN A 277 2.64 25.88 -1.87
N ASP A 278 1.98 24.77 -1.52
CA ASP A 278 1.44 23.83 -2.51
C ASP A 278 0.43 24.54 -3.44
N SER A 279 -0.39 25.43 -2.87
CA SER A 279 -1.32 26.28 -3.62
C SER A 279 -0.61 27.25 -4.58
N GLU A 280 0.54 27.81 -4.17
CA GLU A 280 1.36 28.71 -4.99
C GLU A 280 2.09 27.95 -6.10
N ILE A 281 2.56 26.73 -5.82
CA ILE A 281 3.22 25.88 -6.79
C ILE A 281 2.22 25.38 -7.84
N GLU A 282 1.03 24.94 -7.45
CA GLU A 282 -0.03 24.56 -8.41
C GLU A 282 -0.43 25.74 -9.30
N ALA A 283 -0.52 26.96 -8.74
CA ALA A 283 -0.83 28.16 -9.48
C ALA A 283 0.26 28.58 -10.47
N THR A 284 1.53 28.40 -10.12
CA THR A 284 2.68 28.78 -10.96
C THR A 284 3.04 27.71 -12.00
N GLN A 285 2.91 26.43 -11.66
CA GLN A 285 3.23 25.32 -12.57
C GLN A 285 2.11 25.00 -13.57
N GLY A 286 0.88 25.48 -13.31
CA GLY A 286 -0.19 25.51 -14.30
C GLY A 286 -0.77 24.13 -14.60
N GLY A 287 -2.03 23.94 -14.19
CA GLY A 287 -2.86 22.80 -14.54
C GLY A 287 -2.90 22.51 -16.05
N ALA A 288 -3.32 21.29 -16.35
CA ALA A 288 -3.40 20.64 -17.66
C ALA A 288 -4.05 21.45 -18.82
N GLU A 289 -4.60 22.64 -18.58
CA GLU A 289 -5.21 23.49 -19.61
C GLU A 289 -4.20 24.14 -20.58
N LYS A 290 -2.92 24.32 -20.19
CA LYS A 290 -1.95 25.00 -21.07
C LYS A 290 -1.45 24.17 -22.26
N TYR A 291 -1.74 22.87 -22.31
CA TYR A 291 -1.31 21.99 -23.42
C TYR A 291 -2.36 21.80 -24.53
N PHE A 292 -3.55 22.39 -24.42
CA PHE A 292 -4.63 22.23 -25.42
C PHE A 292 -4.90 23.44 -26.33
N ARG A 293 -4.18 24.56 -26.19
CA ARG A 293 -4.26 25.68 -27.15
C ARG A 293 -3.10 25.64 -28.12
N GLY A 294 -3.20 24.75 -29.10
CA GLY A 294 -2.21 24.62 -30.16
C GLY A 294 -2.52 23.49 -31.14
N ALA A 295 -3.79 23.27 -31.47
CA ALA A 295 -4.19 22.44 -32.60
C ALA A 295 -5.06 23.29 -33.52
N GLU A 296 -4.50 23.65 -34.66
CA GLU A 296 -5.21 24.23 -35.78
C GLU A 296 -6.18 23.17 -36.31
N VAL A 297 -7.49 23.38 -36.10
CA VAL A 297 -8.54 22.48 -36.57
C VAL A 297 -8.81 22.77 -38.03
N VAL A 298 -8.29 21.92 -38.91
CA VAL A 298 -8.78 21.77 -40.28
C VAL A 298 -9.98 20.82 -40.24
N GLY A 299 -11.18 21.38 -40.43
CA GLY A 299 -12.37 20.73 -40.99
C GLY A 299 -12.89 19.46 -40.31
N GLY A 300 -13.98 19.59 -39.56
CA GLY A 300 -14.86 18.47 -39.22
C GLY A 300 -15.80 18.79 -38.07
N ASP A 301 -17.11 18.88 -38.36
CA ASP A 301 -18.17 19.08 -37.38
C ASP A 301 -18.17 17.99 -36.30
N VAL A 302 -18.16 18.42 -35.03
CA VAL A 302 -18.46 17.55 -33.89
C VAL A 302 -19.38 18.33 -32.95
N ASP A 303 -20.61 17.84 -32.79
CA ASP A 303 -21.60 18.36 -31.87
C ASP A 303 -21.12 18.20 -30.41
N PHE A 304 -21.06 19.31 -29.67
CA PHE A 304 -20.87 19.30 -28.23
C PHE A 304 -22.24 19.31 -27.54
N VAL A 305 -22.50 18.29 -26.73
CA VAL A 305 -23.64 18.26 -25.81
C VAL A 305 -23.25 19.06 -24.56
N GLU A 306 -23.83 20.25 -24.42
CA GLU A 306 -23.78 21.07 -23.20
C GLU A 306 -24.61 20.38 -22.10
N TYR A 307 -23.96 20.03 -20.98
CA TYR A 307 -24.67 19.74 -19.74
C TYR A 307 -24.64 20.99 -18.86
N GLY A 308 -25.82 21.49 -18.53
CA GLY A 308 -26.03 22.74 -17.80
C GLY A 308 -25.39 22.73 -16.42
N GLU A 309 -24.74 23.85 -16.09
CA GLU A 309 -24.24 24.16 -14.77
C GLU A 309 -25.43 24.46 -13.84
N ASP A 310 -25.77 23.51 -12.97
CA ASP A 310 -26.64 23.80 -11.84
C ASP A 310 -25.90 24.71 -10.85
N LYS A 311 -26.45 25.90 -10.65
CA LYS A 311 -25.96 26.91 -9.70
C LYS A 311 -26.08 26.39 -8.28
N LEU A 312 -24.97 25.90 -7.74
CA LEU A 312 -24.80 25.73 -6.30
C LEU A 312 -24.66 27.12 -5.65
N GLU A 313 -25.61 27.42 -4.76
CA GLU A 313 -25.58 28.58 -3.88
C GLU A 313 -24.31 28.50 -3.02
N LYS A 314 -23.45 29.52 -3.11
CA LYS A 314 -22.19 29.60 -2.37
C LYS A 314 -22.47 29.82 -0.89
N ASP A 315 -21.78 29.05 -0.06
CA ASP A 315 -21.83 29.16 1.40
C ASP A 315 -21.16 30.49 1.84
N PRO A 316 -21.86 31.38 2.58
CA PRO A 316 -21.27 32.65 3.01
C PRO A 316 -20.02 32.49 3.89
N GLU A 317 -19.81 31.33 4.54
CA GLU A 317 -18.58 31.05 5.30
C GLU A 317 -17.35 30.82 4.38
N GLU A 318 -17.55 30.29 3.17
CA GLU A 318 -16.48 30.16 2.16
C GLU A 318 -16.08 31.52 1.60
N GLU A 319 -17.01 32.48 1.50
CA GLU A 319 -16.71 33.82 1.00
C GLU A 319 -15.91 34.65 2.02
N GLU A 320 -16.20 34.49 3.32
CA GLU A 320 -15.45 35.12 4.41
C GLU A 320 -14.04 34.52 4.55
N GLN A 321 -13.90 33.20 4.43
CA GLN A 321 -12.57 32.55 4.41
C GLN A 321 -11.76 32.90 3.16
N ALA A 322 -12.40 32.97 1.98
CA ALA A 322 -11.73 33.41 0.76
C ALA A 322 -11.27 34.88 0.86
N ALA A 323 -12.08 35.75 1.47
CA ALA A 323 -11.73 37.15 1.72
C ALA A 323 -10.57 37.30 2.71
N LEU A 324 -10.57 36.50 3.79
CA LEU A 324 -9.48 36.49 4.79
C LEU A 324 -8.16 35.99 4.16
N THR A 325 -8.25 34.94 3.33
CA THR A 325 -7.12 34.36 2.60
C THR A 325 -6.58 35.32 1.54
N ALA A 326 -7.45 36.04 0.82
CA ALA A 326 -7.06 37.06 -0.14
C ALA A 326 -6.44 38.29 0.53
N ALA A 327 -6.93 38.70 1.70
CA ALA A 327 -6.35 39.79 2.48
C ALA A 327 -4.96 39.44 3.03
N LEU A 328 -4.75 38.18 3.45
CA LEU A 328 -3.46 37.69 3.90
C LEU A 328 -2.46 37.55 2.73
N ALA A 329 -2.91 37.05 1.58
CA ALA A 329 -2.10 37.00 0.35
C ALA A 329 -1.70 38.39 -0.15
N ALA A 330 -2.60 39.38 -0.06
CA ALA A 330 -2.30 40.77 -0.39
C ALA A 330 -1.32 41.43 0.60
N ALA A 331 -1.30 41.00 1.86
CA ALA A 331 -0.33 41.45 2.85
C ALA A 331 1.08 40.86 2.59
N VAL A 332 1.15 39.63 2.08
CA VAL A 332 2.41 38.94 1.71
C VAL A 332 3.01 39.46 0.40
N MET A 333 2.17 39.85 -0.57
CA MET A 333 2.57 40.42 -1.87
C MET A 333 3.23 41.81 -1.82
N LYS A 334 3.44 42.38 -0.62
CA LYS A 334 4.14 43.67 -0.44
C LYS A 334 5.67 43.57 -0.38
N SER A 335 6.24 42.40 -0.69
CA SER A 335 7.68 42.23 -0.90
C SER A 335 8.01 42.09 -2.39
N GLU A 336 9.05 42.79 -2.84
CA GLU A 336 9.34 43.04 -4.26
C GLU A 336 9.59 41.77 -5.09
N LEU A 337 8.96 41.72 -6.27
CA LEU A 337 9.10 40.70 -7.30
C LEU A 337 10.50 40.68 -7.92
N VAL A 338 11.09 39.47 -8.02
CA VAL A 338 12.10 39.16 -9.05
C VAL A 338 11.50 38.15 -10.04
N SER A 339 11.46 38.54 -11.30
CA SER A 339 10.99 37.75 -12.44
C SER A 339 11.90 36.53 -12.68
N LEU A 340 11.29 35.32 -12.77
CA LEU A 340 11.97 34.08 -13.14
C LEU A 340 11.59 33.66 -14.56
N SER A 341 12.55 33.76 -15.48
CA SER A 341 12.59 32.95 -16.70
C SER A 341 13.93 32.21 -16.74
N GLY A 342 13.90 30.88 -16.87
CA GLY A 342 15.10 30.05 -17.08
C GLY A 342 15.27 28.88 -16.11
N ALA A 343 14.53 27.79 -16.32
CA ALA A 343 14.60 26.55 -15.52
C ALA A 343 15.94 25.78 -15.63
N GLY A 344 16.97 26.33 -16.30
CA GLY A 344 18.28 25.71 -16.46
C GLY A 344 19.34 26.14 -15.42
N VAL A 345 19.11 27.21 -14.65
CA VAL A 345 20.14 27.84 -13.80
C VAL A 345 20.01 27.48 -12.31
N PHE A 346 18.92 26.79 -11.92
CA PHE A 346 18.54 26.61 -10.51
C PHE A 346 19.42 25.61 -9.73
N CYS A 347 20.02 24.61 -10.37
CA CYS A 347 20.72 23.51 -9.66
C CYS A 347 22.05 23.91 -9.00
N GLN A 348 22.80 24.88 -9.53
CA GLN A 348 24.01 25.36 -8.84
C GLN A 348 23.67 26.36 -7.73
N GLN A 349 22.51 27.01 -7.82
CA GLN A 349 22.06 28.00 -6.84
C GLN A 349 21.51 27.33 -5.57
N GLY A 350 20.92 26.13 -5.62
CA GLY A 350 20.41 25.43 -4.43
C GLY A 350 21.48 25.12 -3.38
N ILE A 351 22.58 24.47 -3.77
CA ILE A 351 23.71 24.16 -2.85
C ILE A 351 24.38 25.45 -2.37
N ALA A 352 24.53 26.45 -3.25
CA ALA A 352 25.08 27.74 -2.88
C ALA A 352 24.17 28.51 -1.91
N ALA A 353 22.84 28.42 -2.08
CA ALA A 353 21.84 29.03 -1.21
C ALA A 353 21.79 28.36 0.16
N VAL A 354 21.91 27.03 0.23
CA VAL A 354 22.01 26.30 1.52
C VAL A 354 23.28 26.69 2.26
N ARG A 355 24.43 26.74 1.58
CA ARG A 355 25.69 27.21 2.17
C ARG A 355 25.65 28.67 2.61
N ALA A 356 25.02 29.55 1.82
CA ALA A 356 24.82 30.95 2.17
C ALA A 356 23.90 31.11 3.38
N ALA A 357 22.79 30.36 3.45
CA ALA A 357 21.89 30.36 4.59
C ALA A 357 22.58 29.86 5.88
N LYS A 358 23.44 28.84 5.78
CA LYS A 358 24.25 28.33 6.90
C LYS A 358 25.27 29.35 7.42
N LEU A 359 25.87 30.13 6.51
CA LEU A 359 26.80 31.21 6.84
C LEU A 359 26.10 32.41 7.51
N GLU A 360 24.90 32.76 7.07
CA GLU A 360 24.11 33.86 7.65
C GLU A 360 23.46 33.50 9.00
N ALA A 361 23.03 32.25 9.20
CA ALA A 361 22.28 31.80 10.38
C ALA A 361 23.15 31.35 11.56
N GLY A 362 24.47 31.58 11.53
CA GLY A 362 25.37 31.16 12.61
C GLY A 362 25.48 29.64 12.76
N GLY A 363 25.26 28.88 11.68
CA GLY A 363 25.55 27.44 11.61
C GLY A 363 24.36 26.49 11.65
N LYS A 364 23.14 26.94 12.03
CA LYS A 364 21.98 26.04 12.19
C LYS A 364 21.04 26.08 10.99
N LEU A 365 20.86 24.94 10.34
CA LEU A 365 19.87 24.75 9.27
C LEU A 365 18.82 23.76 9.75
N VAL A 366 17.57 24.22 9.82
CA VAL A 366 16.37 23.40 10.05
C VAL A 366 15.63 23.27 8.73
N LEU A 367 15.30 22.03 8.38
CA LEU A 367 14.47 21.69 7.22
C LEU A 367 13.09 21.29 7.71
N ILE A 368 12.05 21.75 7.01
CA ILE A 368 10.64 21.51 7.33
C ILE A 368 10.00 20.69 6.22
#